data_AF-A0A7Y3K0Z8-F1
#
_entry.id   AF-A0A7Y3K0Z8-F1
#
_cell.length_a   1.000
_cell.length_b   1.000
_cell.length_c   1.000
_cell.angle_alpha   90.00
_cell.angle_beta   90.00
_cell.angle_gamma   90.00
#
_symmetry.space_group_name_H-M   'P 1'
#
loop_
_entity.id
_entity.type
_entity.pdbx_description
1 polymer ?
#
loop_
_entity_poly.entity_id
_entity_poly.type
_entity_poly.pdbx_seq_one_letter_code
_entity_poly.pdbx_strand_id
1 'polypeptide(L)'
;MMAFDPSPVVNKPDGKLPPEAMRLMADAQRRLSTVLKARKVAQRACISLVFMGVLTGMFAVVGGQGPSWSGLVMGVWMTVAGIVEFIGAQGTAKLKPKALTMLAVNQLLLGLMFAGFGAWWMLALKMGWNTADVKSAQQFMGSVSNSLVTVGDAGASTGRINSIAYTAVYWGYGSLVVFGLLVDAPMALYYFYRRRQLEAYLRETPEWIVQMHSITSGAV
;
A
#
# COMPACT_ATOMS: atom_id res chain seq x y z
N MET A 1 -64.82 39.27 3.07
CA MET A 1 -64.05 38.21 3.74
C MET A 1 -62.79 37.98 2.92
N MET A 2 -61.62 38.41 3.42
CA MET A 2 -60.35 38.30 2.69
C MET A 2 -59.78 36.90 2.89
N ALA A 3 -59.46 36.22 1.78
CA ALA A 3 -58.77 34.95 1.79
C ALA A 3 -57.31 35.19 2.21
N PHE A 4 -56.95 34.68 3.39
CA PHE A 4 -55.56 34.59 3.83
C PHE A 4 -54.92 33.45 3.03
N ASP A 5 -54.02 33.78 2.12
CA ASP A 5 -53.17 32.82 1.43
C ASP A 5 -51.91 32.61 2.30
N PRO A 6 -51.76 31.47 3.00
CA PRO A 6 -50.63 31.21 3.89
C PRO A 6 -49.43 30.63 3.13
N SER A 7 -49.32 30.82 1.82
CA SER A 7 -48.14 30.38 1.07
C SER A 7 -46.90 31.04 1.67
N PRO A 8 -45.99 30.29 2.34
CA PRO A 8 -44.78 30.88 2.87
C PRO A 8 -44.00 31.43 1.68
N VAL A 9 -43.71 32.73 1.72
CA VAL A 9 -42.80 33.36 0.77
C VAL A 9 -41.47 32.64 0.91
N VAL A 10 -41.21 31.67 0.03
CA VAL A 10 -39.91 31.05 -0.13
C VAL A 10 -39.03 32.15 -0.70
N ASN A 11 -38.41 32.93 0.19
CA ASN A 11 -37.35 33.86 -0.18
C ASN A 11 -36.29 33.02 -0.88
N LYS A 12 -36.22 33.16 -2.21
CA LYS A 12 -35.21 32.53 -3.05
C LYS A 12 -33.88 33.08 -2.52
N PRO A 13 -33.08 32.28 -1.79
CA PRO A 13 -31.86 32.80 -1.18
C PRO A 13 -31.01 33.37 -2.30
N ASP A 14 -30.35 34.51 -2.07
CA ASP A 14 -29.61 35.34 -3.02
C ASP A 14 -28.41 34.61 -3.70
N GLY A 15 -28.37 33.28 -3.65
CA GLY A 15 -27.30 32.40 -4.11
C GLY A 15 -26.05 32.47 -3.24
N LYS A 16 -25.96 33.41 -2.31
CA LYS A 16 -24.79 33.63 -1.46
C LYS A 16 -24.97 32.91 -0.13
N LEU A 17 -24.04 32.00 0.15
CA LEU A 17 -23.94 31.37 1.47
C LEU A 17 -23.63 32.44 2.53
N PRO A 18 -24.25 32.37 3.72
CA PRO A 18 -23.93 33.30 4.80
C PRO A 18 -22.44 33.19 5.16
N PRO A 19 -21.78 34.29 5.60
CA PRO A 19 -20.35 34.29 5.92
C PRO A 19 -19.94 33.21 6.92
N GLU A 20 -20.81 32.88 7.85
CA GLU A 20 -20.61 31.81 8.83
C GLU A 20 -20.58 30.42 8.18
N ALA A 21 -21.48 30.14 7.24
CA ALA A 21 -21.49 28.87 6.51
C ALA A 21 -20.20 28.71 5.68
N MET A 22 -19.69 29.79 5.08
CA MET A 22 -18.41 29.75 4.36
C MET A 22 -17.23 29.40 5.28
N ARG A 23 -17.19 29.95 6.51
CA ARG A 23 -16.16 29.61 7.50
C ARG A 23 -16.24 28.14 7.92
N LEU A 24 -17.45 27.66 8.23
CA LEU A 24 -17.68 26.25 8.59
C LEU A 24 -17.26 25.29 7.46
N MET A 25 -17.54 25.63 6.21
CA MET A 25 -17.10 24.84 5.04
C MET A 25 -15.58 24.83 4.89
N ALA A 26 -14.91 25.98 5.04
CA ALA A 26 -13.45 26.05 4.96
C ALA A 26 -12.77 25.20 6.04
N ASP A 27 -13.26 25.25 7.28
CA ASP A 27 -12.74 24.45 8.40
C ASP A 27 -13.01 22.95 8.21
N ALA A 28 -14.20 22.59 7.72
CA ALA A 28 -14.52 21.22 7.36
C ALA A 28 -13.63 20.70 6.22
N GLN A 29 -13.39 21.50 5.18
CA GLN A 29 -12.53 21.15 4.06
C GLN A 29 -11.08 20.96 4.51
N ARG A 30 -10.57 21.81 5.40
CA ARG A 30 -9.21 21.67 5.94
C ARG A 30 -9.04 20.35 6.70
N ARG A 31 -9.98 19.99 7.57
CA ARG A 31 -9.98 18.71 8.30
C ARG A 31 -10.06 17.52 7.33
N LEU A 32 -10.98 17.59 6.36
CA LEU A 32 -11.17 16.52 5.38
C LEU A 32 -9.94 16.33 4.47
N SER A 33 -9.30 17.42 4.04
CA SER A 33 -8.12 17.35 3.15
C SER A 33 -6.99 16.51 3.73
N THR A 34 -6.87 16.51 5.05
CA THR A 34 -5.87 15.72 5.79
C THR A 34 -6.17 14.23 5.73
N VAL A 35 -7.45 13.85 5.78
CA VAL A 35 -7.90 12.45 5.60
C VAL A 35 -7.75 12.02 4.14
N LEU A 36 -8.08 12.90 3.17
CA LEU A 36 -7.99 12.58 1.75
C LEU A 36 -6.54 12.40 1.25
N LYS A 37 -5.54 12.90 1.97
CA LYS A 37 -4.14 12.55 1.70
C LYS A 37 -3.90 11.04 1.82
N ALA A 38 -4.57 10.36 2.76
CA ALA A 38 -4.46 8.92 2.93
C ALA A 38 -4.98 8.15 1.70
N ARG A 39 -6.06 8.63 1.06
CA ARG A 39 -6.55 8.09 -0.23
C ARG A 39 -5.47 8.18 -1.30
N LYS A 40 -4.84 9.34 -1.47
CA LYS A 40 -3.81 9.54 -2.51
C LYS A 40 -2.60 8.63 -2.30
N VAL A 41 -2.19 8.41 -1.05
CA VAL A 41 -1.09 7.48 -0.75
C VAL A 41 -1.49 6.05 -1.09
N ALA A 42 -2.69 5.60 -0.67
CA ALA A 42 -3.19 4.26 -0.99
C ALA A 42 -3.36 4.03 -2.51
N GLN A 43 -3.80 5.04 -3.27
CA GLN A 43 -3.91 4.94 -4.73
C GLN A 43 -2.56 4.79 -5.43
N ARG A 44 -1.50 5.40 -4.91
CA ARG A 44 -0.16 5.25 -5.48
C ARG A 44 0.42 3.88 -5.13
N ALA A 45 0.28 3.48 -3.87
CA ALA A 45 0.75 2.19 -3.38
C ALA A 45 0.07 1.02 -4.13
N CYS A 46 -1.25 1.10 -4.39
CA CYS A 46 -1.97 0.01 -5.07
C CYS A 46 -1.46 -0.23 -6.50
N ILE A 47 -1.14 0.83 -7.26
CA ILE A 47 -0.61 0.70 -8.63
C ILE A 47 0.74 -0.01 -8.58
N SER A 48 1.63 0.42 -7.70
CA SER A 48 2.95 -0.19 -7.53
C SER A 48 2.85 -1.66 -7.09
N LEU A 49 1.98 -1.98 -6.13
CA LEU A 49 1.80 -3.35 -5.63
C LEU A 49 1.20 -4.29 -6.67
N VAL A 50 0.15 -3.87 -7.39
CA VAL A 50 -0.44 -4.68 -8.46
C VAL A 50 0.57 -4.92 -9.57
N PHE A 51 1.25 -3.85 -10.01
CA PHE A 51 2.26 -3.95 -11.07
C PHE A 51 3.41 -4.89 -10.67
N MET A 52 3.96 -4.72 -9.46
CA MET A 52 5.04 -5.59 -8.97
C MET A 52 4.54 -7.02 -8.76
N GLY A 53 3.34 -7.23 -8.22
CA GLY A 53 2.78 -8.57 -8.04
C GLY A 53 2.57 -9.32 -9.36
N VAL A 54 2.06 -8.63 -10.38
CA VAL A 54 1.90 -9.20 -11.73
C VAL A 54 3.27 -9.52 -12.33
N LEU A 55 4.24 -8.60 -12.27
CA LEU A 55 5.59 -8.86 -12.76
C LEU A 55 6.25 -10.04 -12.04
N THR A 56 6.19 -10.09 -10.71
CA THR A 56 6.72 -11.20 -9.91
C THR A 56 6.07 -12.52 -10.31
N GLY A 57 4.75 -12.56 -10.47
CA GLY A 57 4.04 -13.75 -10.94
C GLY A 57 4.44 -14.17 -12.36
N MET A 58 4.58 -13.21 -13.29
CA MET A 58 5.04 -13.49 -14.66
C MET A 58 6.46 -14.06 -14.68
N PHE A 59 7.40 -13.46 -13.95
CA PHE A 59 8.78 -13.98 -13.85
C PHE A 59 8.83 -15.34 -13.17
N ALA A 60 7.91 -15.61 -12.23
CA ALA A 60 7.80 -16.92 -11.60
C ALA A 60 7.35 -18.02 -12.57
N VAL A 61 6.56 -17.71 -13.61
CA VAL A 61 6.11 -18.68 -14.62
C VAL A 61 7.08 -18.81 -15.79
N VAL A 62 7.57 -17.68 -16.31
CA VAL A 62 8.36 -17.61 -17.55
C VAL A 62 9.87 -17.75 -17.29
N GLY A 63 10.30 -17.73 -16.02
CA GLY A 63 11.70 -17.90 -15.66
C GLY A 63 12.31 -19.15 -16.29
N GLY A 64 13.50 -19.01 -16.90
CA GLY A 64 14.17 -20.09 -17.65
C GLY A 64 14.56 -21.34 -16.85
N GLN A 65 14.19 -21.40 -15.56
CA GLN A 65 14.41 -22.53 -14.66
C GLN A 65 13.11 -23.25 -14.27
N GLY A 66 11.99 -22.91 -14.91
CA GLY A 66 10.67 -23.48 -14.65
C GLY A 66 9.86 -22.71 -13.59
N PRO A 67 8.59 -23.12 -13.35
CA PRO A 67 7.69 -22.41 -12.46
C PRO A 67 8.19 -22.36 -11.00
N SER A 68 8.35 -21.16 -10.44
CA SER A 68 8.67 -20.96 -9.02
C SER A 68 7.40 -20.78 -8.20
N TRP A 69 7.13 -21.72 -7.29
CA TRP A 69 5.94 -21.65 -6.43
C TRP A 69 6.00 -20.45 -5.47
N SER A 70 7.17 -20.16 -4.91
CA SER A 70 7.34 -19.03 -4.00
C SER A 70 7.10 -17.69 -4.71
N GLY A 71 7.61 -17.54 -5.95
CA GLY A 71 7.34 -16.37 -6.77
C GLY A 71 5.87 -16.21 -7.14
N LEU A 72 5.18 -17.31 -7.47
CA LEU A 72 3.74 -17.31 -7.75
C LEU A 72 2.92 -16.87 -6.54
N VAL A 73 3.18 -17.44 -5.37
CA VAL A 73 2.50 -17.09 -4.12
C VAL A 73 2.71 -15.62 -3.78
N MET A 74 3.95 -15.12 -3.89
CA MET A 74 4.24 -13.69 -3.65
C MET A 74 3.57 -12.78 -4.66
N GLY A 75 3.58 -13.14 -5.95
CA GLY A 75 2.93 -12.38 -7.00
C GLY A 75 1.42 -12.24 -6.75
N VAL A 76 0.74 -13.36 -6.50
CA VAL A 76 -0.70 -13.37 -6.18
C VAL A 76 -0.99 -12.55 -4.93
N TRP A 77 -0.21 -12.74 -3.86
CA TRP A 77 -0.42 -12.01 -2.61
C TRP A 77 -0.30 -10.50 -2.79
N MET A 78 0.74 -10.02 -3.47
CA MET A 78 0.95 -8.60 -3.74
C MET A 78 -0.16 -8.01 -4.61
N THR A 79 -0.63 -8.75 -5.61
CA THR A 79 -1.77 -8.32 -6.44
C THR A 79 -3.05 -8.21 -5.61
N VAL A 80 -3.36 -9.22 -4.79
CA VAL A 80 -4.55 -9.19 -3.90
C VAL A 80 -4.46 -8.02 -2.93
N ALA A 81 -3.31 -7.81 -2.30
CA ALA A 81 -3.12 -6.70 -1.37
C ALA A 81 -3.29 -5.34 -2.07
N GLY A 82 -2.78 -5.19 -3.29
CA GLY A 82 -3.00 -3.99 -4.10
C GLY A 82 -4.47 -3.75 -4.46
N ILE A 83 -5.24 -4.81 -4.76
CA ILE A 83 -6.70 -4.70 -4.98
C ILE A 83 -7.41 -4.25 -3.69
N VAL A 84 -7.04 -4.81 -2.53
CA VAL A 84 -7.59 -4.40 -1.22
C VAL A 84 -7.28 -2.92 -0.94
N GLU A 85 -6.08 -2.45 -1.27
CA GLU A 85 -5.73 -1.03 -1.15
C GLU A 85 -6.59 -0.14 -2.04
N PHE A 86 -6.85 -0.56 -3.27
CA PHE A 86 -7.73 0.18 -4.17
C PHE A 86 -9.15 0.29 -3.61
N ILE A 87 -9.72 -0.83 -3.13
CA ILE A 87 -11.05 -0.84 -2.50
C ILE A 87 -11.06 0.06 -1.24
N GLY A 88 -10.00 0.03 -0.44
CA GLY A 88 -9.84 0.89 0.73
C GLY A 88 -9.73 2.37 0.40
N ALA A 89 -9.04 2.71 -0.68
CA ALA A 89 -8.95 4.08 -1.19
C ALA A 89 -10.32 4.59 -1.66
N GLN A 90 -11.08 3.77 -2.39
CA GLN A 90 -12.44 4.08 -2.82
C GLN A 90 -13.40 4.22 -1.64
N GLY A 91 -13.28 3.37 -0.61
CA GLY A 91 -14.06 3.49 0.62
C GLY A 91 -13.74 4.77 1.40
N THR A 92 -12.47 5.21 1.41
CA THR A 92 -12.03 6.46 2.03
C THR A 92 -12.59 7.68 1.29
N ALA A 93 -12.69 7.61 -0.05
CA ALA A 93 -13.38 8.65 -0.84
C ALA A 93 -14.84 8.81 -0.43
N LYS A 94 -15.51 7.71 -0.08
CA LYS A 94 -16.89 7.68 0.42
C LYS A 94 -17.01 7.96 1.93
N LEU A 95 -15.95 8.50 2.55
CA LEU A 95 -15.89 8.86 3.97
C LEU A 95 -16.23 7.71 4.93
N LYS A 96 -15.93 6.45 4.57
CA LYS A 96 -16.22 5.27 5.41
C LYS A 96 -15.07 4.97 6.37
N PRO A 97 -15.24 5.03 7.71
CA PRO A 97 -14.17 4.73 8.67
C PRO A 97 -13.62 3.30 8.57
N LYS A 98 -14.50 2.34 8.21
CA LYS A 98 -14.10 0.94 7.99
C LYS A 98 -13.05 0.79 6.88
N ALA A 99 -13.05 1.68 5.88
CA ALA A 99 -12.08 1.64 4.79
C ALA A 99 -10.64 1.90 5.25
N LEU A 100 -10.46 2.85 6.18
CA LEU A 100 -9.16 3.12 6.80
C LEU A 100 -8.69 1.98 7.72
N THR A 101 -9.63 1.28 8.36
CA THR A 101 -9.31 0.06 9.13
C THR A 101 -8.82 -1.05 8.20
N MET A 102 -9.50 -1.24 7.07
CA MET A 102 -9.11 -2.23 6.06
C MET A 102 -7.73 -1.93 5.49
N LEU A 103 -7.43 -0.66 5.17
CA LEU A 103 -6.09 -0.23 4.74
C LEU A 103 -5.04 -0.52 5.81
N ALA A 104 -5.30 -0.20 7.07
CA ALA A 104 -4.37 -0.46 8.17
C ALA A 104 -4.07 -1.95 8.35
N VAL A 105 -5.11 -2.79 8.33
CA VAL A 105 -4.95 -4.26 8.42
C VAL A 105 -4.20 -4.80 7.21
N ASN A 106 -4.47 -4.29 6.00
CA ASN A 106 -3.74 -4.69 4.80
C ASN A 106 -2.23 -4.40 4.92
N GLN A 107 -1.84 -3.24 5.43
CA GLN A 107 -0.43 -2.93 5.69
C GLN A 107 0.20 -3.88 6.71
N LEU A 108 -0.49 -4.20 7.81
CA LEU A 108 0.02 -5.17 8.79
C LEU A 108 0.23 -6.56 8.17
N LEU A 109 -0.71 -7.01 7.34
CA LEU A 109 -0.61 -8.29 6.65
C LEU A 109 0.53 -8.30 5.61
N LEU A 110 0.73 -7.19 4.91
CA LEU A 110 1.80 -7.02 3.92
C LEU A 110 3.19 -7.01 4.58
N GLY A 111 3.33 -6.26 5.68
CA GLY A 111 4.56 -6.24 6.47
C GLY A 111 4.86 -7.59 7.12
N LEU A 112 3.84 -8.27 7.66
CA LEU A 112 4.00 -9.62 8.21
C LEU A 112 4.39 -10.62 7.12
N MET A 113 3.83 -10.51 5.92
CA MET A 113 4.20 -11.36 4.80
C MET A 113 5.65 -11.15 4.39
N PHE A 114 6.12 -9.91 4.21
CA PHE A 114 7.52 -9.65 3.87
C PHE A 114 8.48 -10.08 4.97
N ALA A 115 8.15 -9.80 6.24
CA ALA A 115 8.96 -10.23 7.37
C ALA A 115 9.01 -11.76 7.49
N GLY A 116 7.87 -12.43 7.39
CA GLY A 116 7.77 -13.89 7.45
C GLY A 116 8.49 -14.57 6.29
N PHE A 117 8.27 -14.10 5.06
CA PHE A 117 8.92 -14.61 3.86
C PHE A 117 10.45 -14.41 3.91
N GLY A 118 10.91 -13.21 4.26
CA GLY A 118 12.33 -12.91 4.38
C GLY A 118 13.01 -13.73 5.47
N ALA A 119 12.40 -13.83 6.66
CA ALA A 119 12.93 -14.63 7.76
C ALA A 119 12.99 -16.13 7.42
N TRP A 120 11.94 -16.66 6.78
CA TRP A 120 11.91 -18.03 6.28
C TRP A 120 13.04 -18.30 5.29
N TRP A 121 13.28 -17.40 4.34
CA TRP A 121 14.36 -17.52 3.36
C TRP A 121 15.75 -17.48 4.00
N MET A 122 15.98 -16.57 4.94
CA MET A 122 17.25 -16.49 5.67
C MET A 122 17.50 -17.78 6.47
N LEU A 123 16.45 -18.35 7.06
CA LEU A 123 16.53 -19.63 7.78
C LEU A 123 16.82 -20.80 6.83
N ALA A 124 16.14 -20.86 5.70
CA ALA A 124 16.35 -21.87 4.66
C ALA A 124 17.79 -21.87 4.15
N LEU A 125 18.35 -20.68 3.90
CA LEU A 125 19.75 -20.51 3.49
C LEU A 125 20.71 -20.97 4.59
N LYS A 126 20.48 -20.58 5.84
CA LYS A 126 21.31 -20.97 6.99
C LYS A 126 21.30 -22.48 7.24
N MET A 127 20.16 -23.15 7.05
CA MET A 127 20.03 -24.59 7.21
C MET A 127 20.49 -25.40 5.98
N GLY A 128 20.87 -24.73 4.89
CA GLY A 128 21.28 -25.42 3.65
C GLY A 128 20.14 -26.20 2.99
N TRP A 129 18.89 -25.73 3.09
CA TRP A 129 17.76 -26.41 2.49
C TRP A 129 17.89 -26.45 0.97
N ASN A 130 17.74 -27.66 0.41
CA ASN A 130 17.99 -27.93 -0.99
C ASN A 130 16.74 -27.71 -1.86
N THR A 131 16.06 -26.57 -1.69
CA THR A 131 14.88 -26.24 -2.49
C THR A 131 15.29 -25.80 -3.89
N ALA A 132 14.41 -26.03 -4.89
CA ALA A 132 14.66 -25.58 -6.26
C ALA A 132 14.88 -24.06 -6.33
N ASP A 133 14.14 -23.29 -5.52
CA ASP A 133 14.28 -21.85 -5.43
C ASP A 133 15.63 -21.43 -4.82
N VAL A 134 16.13 -22.14 -3.80
CA VAL A 134 17.47 -21.85 -3.23
C VAL A 134 18.56 -22.14 -4.26
N LYS A 135 18.43 -23.22 -5.04
CA LYS A 135 19.35 -23.52 -6.14
C LYS A 135 19.31 -22.47 -7.24
N SER A 136 18.13 -21.99 -7.62
CA SER A 136 17.98 -20.97 -8.66
C SER A 136 18.60 -19.65 -8.22
N ALA A 137 18.37 -19.24 -6.97
CA ALA A 137 19.04 -18.09 -6.37
C ALA A 137 20.57 -18.28 -6.35
N GLN A 138 21.06 -19.47 -5.97
CA GLN A 138 22.50 -19.80 -6.00
C GLN A 138 23.10 -19.80 -7.41
N GLN A 139 22.37 -20.29 -8.41
CA GLN A 139 22.80 -20.28 -9.81
C GLN A 139 22.82 -18.86 -10.39
N PHE A 140 21.80 -18.05 -10.10
CA PHE A 140 21.79 -16.64 -10.47
C PHE A 140 22.98 -15.91 -9.83
N MET A 141 23.21 -16.11 -8.53
CA MET A 141 24.40 -15.61 -7.82
C MET A 141 25.70 -16.05 -8.49
N GLY A 142 25.81 -17.33 -8.87
CA GLY A 142 26.95 -17.88 -9.61
C GLY A 142 27.14 -17.20 -10.96
N SER A 143 26.06 -16.93 -11.71
CA SER A 143 26.14 -16.24 -13.00
C SER A 143 26.60 -14.79 -12.86
N VAL A 144 26.07 -14.05 -11.88
CA VAL A 144 26.48 -12.66 -11.61
C VAL A 144 27.94 -12.61 -11.15
N SER A 145 28.33 -13.52 -10.25
CA SER A 145 29.72 -13.72 -9.84
C SER A 145 30.63 -13.93 -11.04
N ASN A 146 30.27 -14.87 -11.93
CA ASN A 146 31.08 -15.19 -13.11
C ASN A 146 31.20 -14.00 -14.06
N SER A 147 30.15 -13.21 -14.25
CA SER A 147 30.21 -11.98 -15.06
C SER A 147 31.10 -10.89 -14.43
N LEU A 148 31.17 -10.81 -13.10
CA LEU A 148 32.04 -9.87 -12.38
C LEU A 148 33.52 -10.31 -12.39
N VAL A 149 33.79 -11.62 -12.36
CA VAL A 149 35.16 -12.18 -12.48
C VAL A 149 35.78 -11.85 -13.84
N THR A 150 34.99 -11.88 -14.92
CA THR A 150 35.50 -11.59 -16.27
C THR A 150 36.05 -10.16 -16.39
N VAL A 151 35.74 -9.27 -15.44
CA VAL A 151 36.21 -7.88 -15.39
C VAL A 151 37.43 -7.69 -14.45
N GLY A 152 37.74 -8.66 -13.59
CA GLY A 152 38.84 -8.56 -12.61
C GLY A 152 39.60 -9.88 -12.43
N ASP A 153 40.82 -9.92 -12.97
CA ASP A 153 41.89 -10.92 -12.80
C ASP A 153 41.43 -12.35 -12.42
N ALA A 154 41.36 -13.23 -13.42
CA ALA A 154 40.80 -14.59 -13.37
C ALA A 154 41.56 -15.61 -12.49
N GLY A 155 42.53 -15.18 -11.67
CA GLY A 155 43.49 -16.09 -11.02
C GLY A 155 43.23 -16.48 -9.56
N ALA A 156 42.51 -15.68 -8.76
CA ALA A 156 42.70 -15.76 -7.29
C ALA A 156 41.45 -15.80 -6.38
N SER A 157 40.21 -15.86 -6.86
CA SER A 157 39.08 -15.48 -5.98
C SER A 157 37.75 -16.23 -6.10
N THR A 158 37.68 -17.42 -6.71
CA THR A 158 36.42 -18.21 -6.74
C THR A 158 35.80 -18.43 -5.36
N GLY A 159 36.62 -18.60 -4.31
CA GLY A 159 36.15 -18.70 -2.92
C GLY A 159 35.60 -17.39 -2.32
N ARG A 160 36.21 -16.24 -2.64
CA ARG A 160 35.74 -14.92 -2.12
C ARG A 160 34.43 -14.50 -2.78
N ILE A 161 34.22 -14.79 -4.06
CA ILE A 161 33.07 -14.25 -4.76
C ILE A 161 31.78 -15.00 -4.43
N ASN A 162 31.87 -16.30 -4.16
CA ASN A 162 30.74 -17.05 -3.61
C ASN A 162 30.28 -16.50 -2.24
N SER A 163 31.23 -16.05 -1.40
CA SER A 163 30.92 -15.41 -0.11
C SER A 163 30.22 -14.05 -0.27
N ILE A 164 30.59 -13.26 -1.28
CA ILE A 164 29.96 -11.96 -1.57
C ILE A 164 28.53 -12.15 -2.05
N ALA A 165 28.31 -13.10 -2.97
CA ALA A 165 26.98 -13.35 -3.50
C ALA A 165 26.02 -13.84 -2.39
N TYR A 166 26.45 -14.81 -1.58
CA TYR A 166 25.66 -15.29 -0.43
C TYR A 166 25.33 -14.15 0.54
N THR A 167 26.32 -13.29 0.83
CA THR A 167 26.12 -12.10 1.66
C THR A 167 25.11 -11.14 1.04
N ALA A 168 25.18 -10.89 -0.27
CA ALA A 168 24.24 -10.01 -0.98
C ALA A 168 22.80 -10.54 -0.93
N VAL A 169 22.58 -11.84 -1.13
CA VAL A 169 21.24 -12.44 -1.03
C VAL A 169 20.72 -12.41 0.39
N TYR A 170 21.57 -12.71 1.38
CA TYR A 170 21.20 -12.61 2.80
C TYR A 170 20.80 -11.18 3.16
N TRP A 171 21.53 -10.16 2.71
CA TRP A 171 21.16 -8.76 2.88
C TRP A 171 19.92 -8.38 2.08
N GLY A 172 19.72 -8.94 0.89
CA GLY A 172 18.51 -8.73 0.09
C GLY A 172 17.26 -9.15 0.85
N TYR A 173 17.22 -10.38 1.35
CA TYR A 173 16.09 -10.86 2.17
C TYR A 173 16.01 -10.17 3.53
N GLY A 174 17.14 -9.90 4.19
CA GLY A 174 17.18 -9.12 5.42
C GLY A 174 16.58 -7.73 5.25
N SER A 175 16.86 -7.07 4.11
CA SER A 175 16.29 -5.76 3.79
C SER A 175 14.78 -5.82 3.61
N LEU A 176 14.21 -6.91 3.06
CA LEU A 176 12.76 -7.09 2.98
C LEU A 176 12.11 -7.18 4.35
N VAL A 177 12.74 -7.88 5.31
CA VAL A 177 12.26 -7.95 6.69
C VAL A 177 12.25 -6.56 7.33
N VAL A 178 13.38 -5.85 7.23
CA VAL A 178 13.50 -4.49 7.79
C VAL A 178 12.51 -3.54 7.13
N PHE A 179 12.38 -3.58 5.81
CA PHE A 179 11.46 -2.75 5.06
C PHE A 179 10.01 -3.01 5.45
N GLY A 180 9.57 -4.28 5.49
CA GLY A 180 8.21 -4.63 5.88
C GLY A 180 7.85 -4.16 7.29
N LEU A 181 8.79 -4.24 8.23
CA LEU A 181 8.56 -3.76 9.60
C LEU A 181 8.60 -2.23 9.71
N LEU A 182 9.57 -1.57 9.07
CA LEU A 182 9.77 -0.12 9.21
C LEU A 182 8.89 0.73 8.31
N VAL A 183 8.35 0.18 7.23
CA VAL A 183 7.46 0.90 6.32
C VAL A 183 6.01 0.55 6.60
N ASP A 184 5.66 -0.73 6.63
CA ASP A 184 4.24 -1.12 6.70
C ASP A 184 3.65 -0.92 8.10
N ALA A 185 4.42 -1.13 9.18
CA ALA A 185 3.90 -0.92 10.53
C ALA A 185 3.59 0.57 10.83
N PRO A 186 4.50 1.54 10.54
CA PRO A 186 4.15 2.95 10.65
C PRO A 186 3.03 3.37 9.70
N MET A 187 2.94 2.77 8.51
CA MET A 187 1.86 3.05 7.58
C MET A 187 0.50 2.55 8.10
N ALA A 188 0.46 1.39 8.76
CA ALA A 188 -0.72 0.90 9.46
C ALA A 188 -1.15 1.86 10.58
N LEU A 189 -0.21 2.31 11.42
CA LEU A 189 -0.46 3.30 12.48
C LEU A 189 -0.99 4.62 11.90
N TYR A 190 -0.41 5.06 10.78
CA TYR A 190 -0.88 6.23 10.04
C TYR A 190 -2.36 6.08 9.66
N TYR A 191 -2.77 4.94 9.09
CA TYR A 191 -4.17 4.70 8.73
C TYR A 191 -5.10 4.62 9.94
N PHE A 192 -4.70 3.99 11.04
CA PHE A 192 -5.46 3.99 12.29
C PHE A 192 -5.63 5.39 12.87
N TYR A 193 -4.59 6.22 12.80
CA TYR A 193 -4.66 7.61 13.22
C TYR A 193 -5.63 8.42 12.35
N ARG A 194 -5.56 8.26 11.02
CA ARG A 194 -6.48 8.91 10.08
C ARG A 194 -7.93 8.47 10.27
N ARG A 195 -8.17 7.24 10.69
CA ARG A 195 -9.52 6.76 11.04
C ARG A 195 -10.12 7.60 12.17
N ARG A 196 -9.37 7.82 13.25
CA ARG A 196 -9.83 8.64 14.39
C ARG A 196 -10.15 10.07 13.95
N GLN A 197 -9.34 10.64 13.07
CA GLN A 197 -9.59 11.96 12.51
C GLN A 197 -10.85 12.02 11.64
N LEU A 198 -11.10 10.98 10.83
CA LEU A 198 -12.32 10.89 10.04
C LEU A 198 -13.56 10.73 10.94
N GLU A 199 -13.50 9.91 11.98
CA GLU A 199 -14.59 9.77 12.95
C GLU A 199 -14.86 11.08 13.69
N ALA A 200 -13.83 11.82 14.10
CA ALA A 200 -13.98 13.15 14.69
C ALA A 200 -14.60 14.15 13.69
N TYR A 201 -14.13 14.15 12.44
CA TYR A 201 -14.70 14.97 11.37
C TYR A 201 -16.20 14.70 11.16
N LEU A 202 -16.61 13.42 11.10
CA LEU A 202 -18.02 13.04 10.91
C LEU A 202 -18.91 13.45 12.10
N ARG A 203 -18.37 13.45 13.32
CA ARG A 203 -19.10 13.85 14.53
C ARG A 203 -19.24 15.37 14.65
N GLU A 204 -18.21 16.13 14.28
CA GLU A 204 -18.14 17.58 14.49
C GLU A 204 -18.65 18.40 13.32
N THR A 205 -18.89 17.78 12.16
CA THR A 205 -19.28 18.49 10.94
C THR A 205 -20.78 18.34 10.70
N PRO A 206 -21.52 19.44 10.44
CA PRO A 206 -22.93 19.37 10.05
C PRO A 206 -23.18 18.43 8.87
N GLU A 207 -24.28 17.68 8.93
CA GLU A 207 -24.58 16.61 7.98
C GLU A 207 -24.64 17.10 6.52
N TRP A 208 -25.17 18.29 6.28
CA TRP A 208 -25.25 18.87 4.93
C TRP A 208 -23.87 19.09 4.29
N ILE A 209 -22.84 19.45 5.09
CA ILE A 209 -21.46 19.59 4.59
C ILE A 209 -20.88 18.21 4.28
N VAL A 210 -21.17 17.21 5.13
CA VAL A 210 -20.71 15.83 4.92
C VAL A 210 -21.32 15.25 3.64
N GLN A 211 -22.62 15.45 3.41
CA GLN A 211 -23.32 15.05 2.19
C GLN A 211 -22.70 15.73 0.97
N MET A 212 -22.51 17.05 1.00
CA MET A 212 -21.85 17.80 -0.07
C MET A 212 -20.45 17.26 -0.38
N HIS A 213 -19.62 17.03 0.65
CA HIS A 213 -18.29 16.45 0.44
C HIS A 213 -18.35 15.03 -0.11
N SER A 214 -19.29 14.20 0.33
CA SER A 214 -19.43 12.82 -0.15
C SER A 214 -19.80 12.75 -1.64
N ILE A 215 -20.61 13.71 -2.12
CA ILE A 215 -20.97 13.84 -3.54
C ILE A 215 -19.74 14.27 -4.33
N THR A 216 -19.04 15.32 -3.88
CA THR A 216 -17.86 15.85 -4.59
C THR A 216 -16.69 14.87 -4.60
N SER A 217 -16.49 14.10 -3.53
CA SER A 217 -15.38 13.13 -3.43
C SER A 217 -15.65 11.81 -4.15
N GLY A 218 -16.92 11.47 -4.38
CA GLY A 218 -17.37 10.28 -5.11
C GLY A 218 -17.58 10.50 -6.61
N ALA A 219 -17.69 11.75 -7.06
CA ALA A 219 -17.79 12.11 -8.48
C ALA A 219 -16.45 12.11 -9.23
N VAL A 220 -15.35 11.70 -8.57
CA VAL A 220 -13.99 11.59 -9.13
C VAL A 220 -13.40 10.21 -8.89
#